data_AF-X0YDW7-F1
#
_entry.id   AF-X0YDW7-F1
#
_cell.length_a   1.000
_cell.length_b   1.000
_cell.length_c   1.000
_cell.angle_alpha   90.00
_cell.angle_beta   90.00
_cell.angle_gamma   90.00
#
_symmetry.space_group_name_H-M   'P 1'
#
loop_
_entity.id
_entity.type
_entity.pdbx_description
1 polymer ?
#
loop_
_entity_poly.entity_id
_entity_poly.type
_entity_poly.pdbx_seq_one_letter_code
_entity_poly.pdbx_strand_id
1 'polypeptide(L)'
;MSVKQIQEEILKLKKEQDVVILAHYYQPIEIQEIADHLGGSLGLSRIANKIDTDYIIFAGVDFMAETASILNQNKKVLIPNPESCCPMAAYLTPDKVKKFKANNPNLPVVVYVNSTAAVKAESDICCTSANAVNIVKRISSEFNTKAVLFGPDANLADYVEQKSGIKCIKMPEEGNCYVHSQLNINDMENDILELIKHISIKCSWVEFLSNFLFFRSFRFDTVGYFQFEVEHYKQDPSSKDSLNPLLIQQIPILVLDILKEYNYKPCK
;
A
#
# COMPACT_ATOMS: atom_id res chain seq x y z
N MET A 1 8.22 15.73 -28.09
CA MET A 1 8.46 16.48 -26.84
C MET A 1 9.29 15.61 -25.91
N SER A 2 10.18 16.19 -25.12
CA SER A 2 10.84 15.47 -24.02
C SER A 2 9.85 15.20 -22.88
N VAL A 3 10.15 14.25 -22.00
CA VAL A 3 9.36 13.98 -20.78
C VAL A 3 9.15 15.26 -19.98
N LYS A 4 10.22 16.05 -19.78
CA LYS A 4 10.16 17.31 -19.04
C LYS A 4 9.20 18.32 -19.68
N GLN A 5 9.20 18.44 -21.01
CA GLN A 5 8.26 19.33 -21.72
C GLN A 5 6.81 18.87 -21.53
N ILE A 6 6.56 17.56 -21.52
CA ILE A 6 5.22 16.99 -21.28
C ILE A 6 4.80 17.27 -19.82
N GLN A 7 5.69 17.06 -18.85
CA GLN A 7 5.41 17.35 -17.44
C GLN A 7 5.08 18.84 -17.22
N GLU A 8 5.84 19.74 -17.84
CA GLU A 8 5.57 21.19 -17.79
C GLU A 8 4.18 21.54 -18.36
N GLU A 9 3.80 20.92 -19.48
CA GLU A 9 2.47 21.08 -20.07
C GLU A 9 1.37 20.53 -19.17
N ILE A 10 1.57 19.34 -18.57
CA ILE A 10 0.63 18.75 -17.62
C ILE A 10 0.44 19.66 -16.40
N LEU A 11 1.52 20.18 -15.82
CA LEU A 11 1.45 21.07 -14.65
C LEU A 11 0.73 22.39 -14.96
N LYS A 12 0.86 22.88 -16.20
CA LYS A 12 0.10 24.04 -16.68
C LYS A 12 -1.40 23.71 -16.78
N LEU A 13 -1.75 22.65 -17.52
CA LEU A 13 -3.14 22.23 -17.72
C LEU A 13 -3.83 21.87 -16.41
N LYS A 14 -3.11 21.22 -15.49
CA LYS A 14 -3.61 20.87 -14.16
C LYS A 14 -4.15 22.07 -13.40
N LYS A 15 -3.45 23.21 -13.47
CA LYS A 15 -3.86 24.48 -12.85
C LYS A 15 -5.02 25.14 -13.61
N GLU A 16 -4.98 25.13 -14.93
CA GLU A 16 -6.01 25.76 -15.77
C GLU A 16 -7.36 25.05 -15.70
N GLN A 17 -7.34 23.73 -15.50
CA GLN A 17 -8.53 22.86 -15.49
C GLN A 17 -8.99 22.50 -14.07
N ASP A 18 -8.30 22.98 -13.04
CA ASP A 18 -8.53 22.62 -11.62
C ASP A 18 -8.67 21.10 -11.42
N VAL A 19 -7.60 20.38 -11.72
CA VAL A 19 -7.54 18.92 -11.63
C VAL A 19 -6.52 18.51 -10.59
N VAL A 20 -6.80 17.45 -9.84
CA VAL A 20 -5.81 16.82 -8.95
C VAL A 20 -5.37 15.46 -9.48
N ILE A 21 -4.05 15.22 -9.46
CA ILE A 21 -3.43 13.95 -9.84
C ILE A 21 -3.09 13.16 -8.58
N LEU A 22 -3.72 11.99 -8.44
CA LEU A 22 -3.42 11.01 -7.41
C LEU A 22 -2.61 9.87 -8.04
N ALA A 23 -1.41 9.59 -7.53
CA ALA A 23 -0.57 8.53 -8.08
C ALA A 23 -0.26 7.43 -7.05
N HIS A 24 -0.43 6.19 -7.48
CA HIS A 24 0.00 5.03 -6.69
C HIS A 24 1.53 4.97 -6.62
N TYR A 25 2.09 4.44 -5.53
CA TYR A 25 3.53 4.32 -5.37
C TYR A 25 4.25 3.45 -6.43
N TYR A 26 3.51 2.68 -7.22
CA TYR A 26 4.06 1.86 -8.31
C TYR A 26 4.10 2.58 -9.67
N GLN A 27 3.68 3.84 -9.72
CA GLN A 27 3.82 4.64 -10.93
C GLN A 27 5.30 4.94 -11.22
N PRO A 28 5.72 5.04 -12.49
CA PRO A 28 7.03 5.59 -12.88
C PRO A 28 7.32 6.94 -12.22
N ILE A 29 8.60 7.24 -11.99
CA ILE A 29 9.03 8.45 -11.27
C ILE A 29 8.54 9.72 -11.96
N GLU A 30 8.50 9.72 -13.29
CA GLU A 30 8.06 10.85 -14.12
C GLU A 30 6.59 11.22 -13.86
N ILE A 31 5.77 10.23 -13.48
CA ILE A 31 4.36 10.43 -13.09
C ILE A 31 4.28 10.84 -11.62
N GLN A 32 5.11 10.27 -10.75
CA GLN A 32 5.15 10.64 -9.34
C GLN A 32 5.53 12.12 -9.14
N GLU A 33 6.46 12.64 -9.94
CA GLU A 33 6.94 14.03 -9.88
C GLU A 33 5.85 15.08 -10.18
N ILE A 34 4.81 14.71 -10.93
CA ILE A 34 3.70 15.63 -11.30
C ILE A 34 2.43 15.40 -10.47
N ALA A 35 2.41 14.35 -9.64
CA ALA A 35 1.29 14.01 -8.76
C ALA A 35 1.18 15.00 -7.59
N ASP A 36 -0.05 15.33 -7.19
CA ASP A 36 -0.30 16.15 -6.01
C ASP A 36 -0.21 15.31 -4.72
N HIS A 37 -0.57 14.02 -4.83
CA HIS A 37 -0.49 13.08 -3.71
C HIS A 37 -0.02 11.71 -4.16
N LEU A 38 0.90 11.14 -3.37
CA LEU A 38 1.39 9.77 -3.49
C LEU A 38 0.85 8.91 -2.35
N GLY A 39 0.39 7.70 -2.65
CA GLY A 39 -0.24 6.85 -1.65
C GLY A 39 -0.58 5.43 -2.10
N GLY A 40 -1.00 4.61 -1.14
CA GLY A 40 -1.66 3.33 -1.42
C GLY A 40 -3.15 3.51 -1.76
N SER A 41 -3.79 2.46 -2.31
CA SER A 41 -5.14 2.52 -2.89
C SER A 41 -6.21 3.20 -2.01
N LEU A 42 -6.38 2.72 -0.77
CA LEU A 42 -7.41 3.27 0.13
C LEU A 42 -7.04 4.66 0.66
N GLY A 43 -5.74 4.92 0.86
CA GLY A 43 -5.24 6.23 1.30
C GLY A 43 -5.58 7.30 0.28
N LEU A 44 -5.26 7.06 -0.99
CA LEU A 44 -5.58 7.96 -2.10
C LEU A 44 -7.09 8.16 -2.25
N SER A 45 -7.87 7.09 -2.15
CA SER A 45 -9.34 7.17 -2.25
C SER A 45 -9.98 8.00 -1.12
N ARG A 46 -9.35 8.04 0.07
CA ARG A 46 -9.77 8.90 1.19
C ARG A 46 -9.29 10.34 1.05
N ILE A 47 -8.08 10.54 0.51
CA ILE A 47 -7.54 11.89 0.22
C ILE A 47 -8.42 12.59 -0.83
N ALA A 48 -8.85 11.85 -1.86
CA ALA A 48 -9.79 12.33 -2.88
C ALA A 48 -11.02 13.07 -2.31
N ASN A 49 -11.53 12.64 -1.15
CA ASN A 49 -12.69 13.23 -0.48
C ASN A 49 -12.39 14.58 0.16
N LYS A 50 -11.14 14.79 0.61
CA LYS A 50 -10.72 15.99 1.33
C LYS A 50 -10.21 17.11 0.43
N ILE A 51 -9.94 16.80 -0.83
CA ILE A 51 -9.47 17.77 -1.81
C ILE A 51 -10.65 18.61 -2.27
N ASP A 52 -10.46 19.91 -2.49
CA ASP A 52 -11.47 20.79 -3.07
C ASP A 52 -11.26 20.85 -4.59
N THR A 53 -11.88 19.91 -5.31
CA THR A 53 -11.87 19.84 -6.79
C THR A 53 -12.97 18.87 -7.25
N ASP A 54 -13.53 19.15 -8.42
CA ASP A 54 -14.49 18.28 -9.11
C ASP A 54 -13.82 17.21 -9.97
N TYR A 55 -12.53 17.36 -10.31
CA TYR A 55 -11.85 16.50 -11.27
C TYR A 55 -10.59 15.86 -10.68
N ILE A 56 -10.53 14.53 -10.75
CA ILE A 56 -9.41 13.73 -10.26
C ILE A 56 -8.89 12.87 -11.40
N ILE A 57 -7.58 12.94 -11.68
CA ILE A 57 -6.88 11.94 -12.48
C ILE A 57 -6.26 10.93 -11.52
N PHE A 58 -6.66 9.67 -11.64
CA PHE A 58 -6.14 8.57 -10.84
C PHE A 58 -5.09 7.80 -11.64
N ALA A 59 -3.82 8.09 -11.39
CA ALA A 59 -2.67 7.36 -11.94
C ALA A 59 -2.45 6.06 -11.14
N GLY A 60 -3.24 5.05 -11.47
CA GLY A 60 -3.22 3.73 -10.85
C GLY A 60 -3.87 2.70 -11.76
N VAL A 61 -4.46 1.67 -11.16
CA VAL A 61 -5.25 0.66 -11.88
C VAL A 61 -6.74 0.88 -11.64
N ASP A 62 -7.55 0.31 -12.53
CA ASP A 62 -9.01 0.35 -12.60
C ASP A 62 -9.72 0.32 -11.24
N PHE A 63 -9.51 -0.72 -10.43
CA PHE A 63 -10.24 -0.89 -9.17
C PHE A 63 -9.94 0.24 -8.16
N MET A 64 -8.77 0.87 -8.25
CA MET A 64 -8.40 1.99 -7.38
C MET A 64 -9.18 3.23 -7.79
N ALA A 65 -9.26 3.52 -9.10
CA ALA A 65 -10.05 4.61 -9.64
C ALA A 65 -11.56 4.39 -9.36
N GLU A 66 -12.06 3.17 -9.50
CA GLU A 66 -13.42 2.80 -9.10
C GLU A 66 -13.67 3.04 -7.61
N THR A 67 -12.73 2.65 -6.74
CA THR A 67 -12.84 2.86 -5.30
C THR A 67 -12.85 4.36 -4.95
N ALA A 68 -12.03 5.16 -5.62
CA ALA A 68 -12.07 6.61 -5.48
C ALA A 68 -13.41 7.17 -5.95
N SER A 69 -13.95 6.72 -7.08
CA SER A 69 -15.26 7.15 -7.58
C SER A 69 -16.40 6.79 -6.61
N ILE A 70 -16.42 5.55 -6.08
CA ILE A 70 -17.41 5.08 -5.10
C ILE A 70 -17.43 5.96 -3.85
N LEU A 71 -16.26 6.38 -3.34
CA LEU A 71 -16.13 7.20 -2.14
C LEU A 71 -16.33 8.71 -2.39
N ASN A 72 -16.37 9.13 -3.65
CA ASN A 72 -16.39 10.53 -4.07
C ASN A 72 -17.39 10.75 -5.21
N GLN A 73 -18.64 10.32 -5.00
CA GLN A 73 -19.67 10.28 -6.06
C GLN A 73 -20.01 11.65 -6.67
N ASN A 74 -19.70 12.73 -5.97
CA ASN A 74 -19.85 14.10 -6.45
C ASN A 74 -18.69 14.57 -7.36
N LYS A 75 -17.66 13.75 -7.56
CA LYS A 75 -16.47 14.09 -8.33
C LYS A 75 -16.32 13.20 -9.55
N LYS A 76 -15.66 13.73 -10.57
CA LYS A 76 -15.27 12.99 -11.78
C LYS A 76 -13.87 12.41 -11.61
N VAL A 77 -13.81 11.08 -11.49
CA VAL A 77 -12.54 10.33 -11.44
C VAL A 77 -12.23 9.79 -12.83
N LEU A 78 -11.07 10.17 -13.36
CA LEU A 78 -10.58 9.79 -14.67
C LEU A 78 -9.38 8.86 -14.52
N ILE A 79 -9.33 7.80 -15.32
CA ILE A 79 -8.15 6.94 -15.47
C ILE A 79 -7.48 7.23 -16.80
N PRO A 80 -6.15 7.52 -16.85
CA PRO A 80 -5.48 7.85 -18.11
C PRO A 80 -5.52 6.74 -19.16
N ASN A 81 -5.47 5.48 -18.72
CA ASN A 81 -5.58 4.31 -19.58
C ASN A 81 -6.60 3.31 -19.00
N PRO A 82 -7.76 3.11 -19.65
CA PRO A 82 -8.77 2.14 -19.23
C PRO A 82 -8.27 0.68 -19.16
N GLU A 83 -7.18 0.34 -19.87
CA GLU A 83 -6.60 -1.01 -19.85
C GLU A 83 -5.68 -1.25 -18.64
N SER A 84 -5.39 -0.22 -17.84
CA SER A 84 -4.59 -0.37 -16.61
C SER A 84 -5.38 -1.14 -15.55
N CYS A 85 -5.29 -2.47 -15.61
CA CYS A 85 -6.03 -3.38 -14.74
C CYS A 85 -5.12 -4.15 -13.79
N CYS A 86 -5.71 -4.66 -12.71
CA CYS A 86 -5.05 -5.61 -11.82
C CYS A 86 -5.51 -7.04 -12.16
N PRO A 87 -4.64 -7.91 -12.69
CA PRO A 87 -5.03 -9.28 -13.05
C PRO A 87 -5.63 -10.08 -11.89
N MET A 88 -5.11 -9.90 -10.68
CA MET A 88 -5.65 -10.53 -9.47
C MET A 88 -7.07 -10.06 -9.16
N ALA A 89 -7.35 -8.76 -9.29
CA ALA A 89 -8.68 -8.19 -9.08
C ALA A 89 -9.68 -8.70 -10.14
N ALA A 90 -9.24 -8.77 -11.40
CA ALA A 90 -10.05 -9.28 -12.52
C ALA A 90 -10.31 -10.79 -12.42
N TYR A 91 -9.44 -11.54 -11.73
CA TYR A 91 -9.56 -12.99 -11.62
C TYR A 91 -10.80 -13.42 -10.83
N LEU A 92 -11.23 -12.63 -9.85
CA LEU A 92 -12.50 -12.82 -9.14
C LEU A 92 -13.60 -12.02 -9.84
N THR A 93 -14.65 -12.72 -10.27
CA THR A 93 -15.80 -12.10 -10.95
C THR A 93 -17.04 -12.16 -10.05
N PRO A 94 -18.05 -11.29 -10.26
CA PRO A 94 -19.31 -11.34 -9.51
C PRO A 94 -19.99 -12.72 -9.57
N ASP A 95 -19.94 -13.39 -10.73
CA ASP A 95 -20.50 -14.73 -10.89
C ASP A 95 -19.75 -15.79 -10.09
N LYS A 96 -18.41 -15.68 -9.98
CA LYS A 96 -17.64 -16.54 -9.08
C LYS A 96 -18.09 -16.31 -7.64
N VAL A 97 -18.20 -15.05 -7.20
CA VAL A 97 -18.68 -14.71 -5.85
C VAL A 97 -20.05 -15.34 -5.57
N LYS A 98 -21.01 -15.21 -6.49
CA LYS A 98 -22.34 -15.82 -6.38
C LYS A 98 -22.29 -17.34 -6.26
N LYS A 99 -21.44 -18.01 -7.03
CA LYS A 99 -21.24 -19.47 -6.93
C LYS A 99 -20.64 -19.88 -5.58
N PHE A 100 -19.65 -19.14 -5.08
CA PHE A 100 -19.08 -19.41 -3.76
C PHE A 100 -20.10 -19.21 -2.64
N LYS A 101 -20.93 -18.17 -2.71
CA LYS A 101 -22.05 -17.94 -1.78
C LYS A 101 -23.06 -19.08 -1.80
N ALA A 102 -23.43 -19.56 -3.00
CA ALA A 102 -24.38 -20.67 -3.14
C ALA A 102 -23.86 -21.98 -2.52
N ASN A 103 -22.55 -22.24 -2.63
CA ASN A 103 -21.91 -23.42 -2.05
C ASN A 103 -21.60 -23.28 -0.54
N ASN A 104 -21.62 -22.05 -0.01
CA ASN A 104 -21.27 -21.76 1.38
C ASN A 104 -22.33 -20.82 2.01
N PRO A 105 -23.58 -21.30 2.18
CA PRO A 105 -24.65 -20.46 2.69
C PRO A 105 -24.33 -19.94 4.10
N ASN A 106 -24.75 -18.71 4.39
CA ASN A 106 -24.58 -18.02 5.68
C ASN A 106 -23.13 -17.65 6.07
N LEU A 107 -22.14 -17.86 5.20
CA LEU A 107 -20.80 -17.32 5.42
C LEU A 107 -20.70 -15.88 4.89
N PRO A 108 -20.14 -14.93 5.67
CA PRO A 108 -19.90 -13.59 5.19
C PRO A 108 -18.81 -13.58 4.12
N VAL A 109 -18.97 -12.70 3.14
CA VAL A 109 -18.07 -12.47 2.03
C VAL A 109 -17.20 -11.25 2.31
N VAL A 110 -15.93 -11.50 2.56
CA VAL A 110 -14.89 -10.48 2.76
C VAL A 110 -14.07 -10.35 1.48
N VAL A 111 -14.05 -9.16 0.88
CA VAL A 111 -13.23 -8.91 -0.31
C VAL A 111 -12.13 -7.89 -0.03
N TYR A 112 -10.92 -8.20 -0.45
CA TYR A 112 -9.83 -7.26 -0.48
C TYR A 112 -10.17 -6.14 -1.48
N VAL A 113 -9.81 -4.89 -1.14
CA VAL A 113 -10.07 -3.71 -2.00
C VAL A 113 -9.53 -3.86 -3.43
N ASN A 114 -8.54 -4.74 -3.63
CA ASN A 114 -8.03 -5.18 -4.93
C ASN A 114 -9.03 -6.14 -5.60
N SER A 115 -10.22 -5.63 -5.88
CA SER A 115 -11.36 -6.30 -6.52
C SER A 115 -12.18 -5.26 -7.28
N THR A 116 -12.88 -5.64 -8.34
CA THR A 116 -13.71 -4.68 -9.10
C THR A 116 -14.90 -4.17 -8.28
N ALA A 117 -15.44 -3.01 -8.65
CA ALA A 117 -16.66 -2.46 -8.06
C ALA A 117 -17.83 -3.46 -8.09
N ALA A 118 -17.96 -4.22 -9.18
CA ALA A 118 -18.98 -5.25 -9.32
C ALA A 118 -18.80 -6.40 -8.31
N VAL A 119 -17.57 -6.80 -8.01
CA VAL A 119 -17.29 -7.78 -6.95
C VAL A 119 -17.58 -7.20 -5.56
N LYS A 120 -17.22 -5.94 -5.32
CA LYS A 120 -17.53 -5.26 -4.05
C LYS A 120 -19.04 -5.24 -3.78
N ALA A 121 -19.86 -5.03 -4.81
CA ALA A 121 -21.32 -5.05 -4.68
C ALA A 121 -21.90 -6.41 -4.26
N GLU A 122 -21.18 -7.51 -4.49
CA GLU A 122 -21.61 -8.87 -4.10
C GLU A 122 -21.07 -9.31 -2.72
N SER A 123 -20.23 -8.47 -2.11
CA SER A 123 -19.57 -8.72 -0.82
C SER A 123 -20.33 -8.10 0.36
N ASP A 124 -20.11 -8.64 1.55
CA ASP A 124 -20.64 -8.06 2.80
C ASP A 124 -19.72 -6.95 3.33
N ILE A 125 -18.41 -7.09 3.14
CA ILE A 125 -17.44 -6.08 3.57
C ILE A 125 -16.15 -6.10 2.75
N CYS A 126 -15.56 -4.91 2.57
CA CYS A 126 -14.23 -4.75 2.01
C CYS A 126 -13.15 -4.64 3.10
N CYS A 127 -11.94 -5.15 2.84
CA CYS A 127 -10.77 -4.96 3.71
C CYS A 127 -9.54 -4.49 2.92
N THR A 128 -8.50 -4.04 3.63
CA THR A 128 -7.14 -3.85 3.11
C THR A 128 -6.18 -4.80 3.79
N SER A 129 -4.98 -5.00 3.24
CA SER A 129 -3.92 -5.79 3.89
C SER A 129 -3.63 -5.31 5.33
N ALA A 130 -3.73 -4.00 5.58
CA ALA A 130 -3.48 -3.41 6.90
C ALA A 130 -4.58 -3.69 7.95
N ASN A 131 -5.81 -4.01 7.56
CA ASN A 131 -6.93 -4.19 8.50
C ASN A 131 -7.67 -5.53 8.38
N ALA A 132 -7.30 -6.39 7.43
CA ALA A 132 -8.01 -7.62 7.11
C ALA A 132 -8.23 -8.53 8.33
N VAL A 133 -7.21 -8.70 9.20
CA VAL A 133 -7.33 -9.50 10.43
C VAL A 133 -8.44 -8.97 11.36
N ASN A 134 -8.50 -7.66 11.55
CA ASN A 134 -9.49 -7.02 12.42
C ASN A 134 -10.89 -7.10 11.80
N ILE A 135 -11.00 -6.91 10.48
CA ILE A 135 -12.27 -7.03 9.75
C ILE A 135 -12.81 -8.45 9.83
N VAL A 136 -11.97 -9.47 9.59
CA VAL A 136 -12.40 -10.88 9.66
C VAL A 136 -12.84 -11.26 11.08
N LYS A 137 -12.11 -10.84 12.12
CA LYS A 137 -12.54 -11.05 13.52
C LYS A 137 -13.90 -10.43 13.81
N ARG A 138 -14.11 -9.19 13.38
CA ARG A 138 -15.36 -8.47 13.59
C ARG A 138 -16.52 -9.13 12.86
N ILE A 139 -16.41 -9.38 11.56
CA ILE A 139 -17.53 -9.91 10.77
C ILE A 139 -17.86 -11.36 11.13
N SER A 140 -16.86 -12.17 11.50
CA SER A 140 -17.07 -13.51 12.07
C SER A 140 -17.92 -13.46 13.34
N SER A 141 -17.68 -12.47 14.21
CA SER A 141 -18.51 -12.26 15.41
C SER A 141 -19.92 -11.78 15.07
N GLU A 142 -20.07 -10.85 14.13
CA GLU A 142 -21.37 -10.31 13.71
C GLU A 142 -22.26 -11.40 13.06
N PHE A 143 -21.66 -12.30 12.28
CA PHE A 143 -22.35 -13.42 11.65
C PHE A 143 -22.40 -14.69 12.51
N ASN A 144 -21.85 -14.66 13.73
CA ASN A 144 -21.76 -15.80 14.64
C ASN A 144 -21.21 -17.09 13.96
N THR A 145 -20.10 -16.94 13.22
CA THR A 145 -19.47 -18.02 12.45
C THR A 145 -17.98 -18.13 12.76
N LYS A 146 -17.37 -19.29 12.45
CA LYS A 146 -15.92 -19.52 12.54
C LYS A 146 -15.23 -19.59 11.18
N ALA A 147 -15.95 -19.24 10.11
CA ALA A 147 -15.43 -19.22 8.75
C ALA A 147 -15.95 -18.00 7.97
N VAL A 148 -15.17 -17.53 6.99
CA VAL A 148 -15.53 -16.47 6.05
C VAL A 148 -15.11 -16.86 4.64
N LEU A 149 -15.81 -16.36 3.62
CA LEU A 149 -15.31 -16.35 2.25
C LEU A 149 -14.36 -15.16 2.10
N PHE A 150 -13.14 -15.37 1.58
CA PHE A 150 -12.11 -14.34 1.48
C PHE A 150 -11.47 -14.33 0.09
N GLY A 151 -11.34 -13.16 -0.53
CA GLY A 151 -10.72 -13.05 -1.85
C GLY A 151 -10.33 -11.64 -2.28
N PRO A 152 -9.67 -11.46 -3.44
CA PRO A 152 -9.19 -12.54 -4.31
C PRO A 152 -7.80 -13.07 -3.94
N ASP A 153 -7.10 -12.51 -2.95
CA ASP A 153 -5.72 -12.89 -2.63
C ASP A 153 -5.67 -14.05 -1.63
N ALA A 154 -5.27 -15.23 -2.10
CA ALA A 154 -5.11 -16.45 -1.33
C ALA A 154 -4.00 -16.37 -0.27
N ASN A 155 -2.92 -15.63 -0.55
CA ASN A 155 -1.82 -15.46 0.42
C ASN A 155 -2.26 -14.57 1.58
N LEU A 156 -3.01 -13.50 1.28
CA LEU A 156 -3.62 -12.66 2.31
C LEU A 156 -4.65 -13.46 3.12
N ALA A 157 -5.43 -14.33 2.48
CA ALA A 157 -6.35 -15.22 3.17
C ALA A 157 -5.63 -16.14 4.17
N ASP A 158 -4.50 -16.75 3.78
CA ASP A 158 -3.69 -17.60 4.67
C ASP A 158 -3.12 -16.82 5.85
N TYR A 159 -2.56 -15.64 5.60
CA TYR A 159 -2.08 -14.76 6.67
C TYR A 159 -3.19 -14.40 7.66
N VAL A 160 -4.38 -14.04 7.14
CA VAL A 160 -5.52 -13.66 7.97
C VAL A 160 -6.05 -14.85 8.76
N GLU A 161 -6.16 -16.04 8.16
CA GLU A 161 -6.54 -17.27 8.86
C GLU A 161 -5.58 -17.56 10.02
N GLN A 162 -4.26 -17.50 9.77
CA GLN A 162 -3.23 -17.73 10.77
C GLN A 162 -3.30 -16.74 11.94
N LYS A 163 -3.48 -15.43 11.66
CA LYS A 163 -3.47 -14.38 12.69
C LYS A 163 -4.81 -14.21 13.41
N SER A 164 -5.91 -14.59 12.76
CA SER A 164 -7.25 -14.44 13.33
C SER A 164 -7.76 -15.70 14.03
N GLY A 165 -7.30 -16.88 13.61
CA GLY A 165 -7.84 -18.16 14.04
C GLY A 165 -9.22 -18.47 13.46
N ILE A 166 -9.65 -17.73 12.43
CA ILE A 166 -10.93 -17.90 11.73
C ILE A 166 -10.64 -18.49 10.35
N LYS A 167 -11.39 -19.51 9.94
CA LYS A 167 -11.19 -20.16 8.64
C LYS A 167 -11.46 -19.17 7.50
N CYS A 168 -10.51 -18.97 6.60
CA CYS A 168 -10.69 -18.18 5.39
C CYS A 168 -10.81 -19.12 4.19
N ILE A 169 -12.03 -19.31 3.70
CA ILE A 169 -12.30 -20.05 2.48
C ILE A 169 -11.94 -19.16 1.30
N LYS A 170 -10.88 -19.53 0.58
CA LYS A 170 -10.28 -18.72 -0.49
C LYS A 170 -11.19 -18.65 -1.71
N MET A 171 -11.35 -17.45 -2.23
CA MET A 171 -12.26 -17.13 -3.32
C MET A 171 -11.55 -16.23 -4.35
N PRO A 172 -10.93 -16.79 -5.41
CA PRO A 172 -10.67 -18.21 -5.67
C PRO A 172 -9.40 -18.74 -4.96
N GLU A 173 -9.19 -20.07 -4.95
CA GLU A 173 -8.05 -20.71 -4.29
C GLU A 173 -6.70 -20.31 -4.88
N GLU A 174 -6.63 -20.13 -6.21
CA GLU A 174 -5.42 -19.79 -6.93
C GLU A 174 -5.20 -18.28 -7.06
N GLY A 175 -6.09 -17.47 -6.46
CA GLY A 175 -6.02 -16.02 -6.61
C GLY A 175 -4.75 -15.45 -5.97
N ASN A 176 -3.89 -14.84 -6.78
CA ASN A 176 -2.62 -14.29 -6.33
C ASN A 176 -2.18 -13.10 -7.17
N CYS A 177 -1.24 -12.31 -6.63
CA CYS A 177 -0.57 -11.26 -7.38
C CYS A 177 0.71 -11.81 -7.99
N TYR A 178 0.76 -11.95 -9.32
CA TYR A 178 1.91 -12.50 -10.04
C TYR A 178 3.23 -11.79 -9.70
N VAL A 179 3.20 -10.46 -9.45
CA VAL A 179 4.38 -9.68 -9.06
C VAL A 179 4.95 -10.17 -7.74
N HIS A 180 4.10 -10.40 -6.74
CA HIS A 180 4.54 -10.87 -5.43
C HIS A 180 4.83 -12.38 -5.42
N SER A 181 4.16 -13.16 -6.27
CA SER A 181 4.43 -14.60 -6.43
C SER A 181 5.77 -14.90 -7.09
N GLN A 182 6.40 -13.92 -7.74
CA GLN A 182 7.75 -14.05 -8.29
C GLN A 182 8.86 -13.80 -7.25
N LEU A 183 8.51 -13.36 -6.03
CA LEU A 183 9.49 -13.12 -4.98
C LEU A 183 10.00 -14.45 -4.41
N ASN A 184 11.31 -14.67 -4.49
CA ASN A 184 12.01 -15.79 -3.89
C ASN A 184 12.87 -15.28 -2.72
N ILE A 185 12.88 -16.03 -1.61
CA ILE A 185 13.68 -15.70 -0.41
C ILE A 185 15.16 -15.55 -0.76
N ASN A 186 15.69 -16.41 -1.63
CA ASN A 186 17.10 -16.35 -2.02
C ASN A 186 17.40 -15.07 -2.83
N ASP A 187 16.46 -14.63 -3.67
CA ASP A 187 16.62 -13.41 -4.45
C ASP A 187 16.54 -12.19 -3.54
N MET A 188 15.60 -12.18 -2.58
CA MET A 188 15.50 -11.12 -1.58
C MET A 188 16.74 -11.00 -0.69
N GLU A 189 17.32 -12.12 -0.24
CA GLU A 189 18.54 -12.10 0.58
C GLU A 189 19.70 -11.46 -0.18
N ASN A 190 19.89 -11.85 -1.44
CA ASN A 190 20.93 -11.28 -2.30
C ASN A 190 20.69 -9.79 -2.56
N ASP A 191 19.45 -9.39 -2.88
CA ASP A 191 19.09 -8.00 -3.13
C ASP A 191 19.27 -7.11 -1.90
N ILE A 192 18.92 -7.61 -0.71
CA ILE A 192 19.12 -6.89 0.56
C ILE A 192 20.63 -6.76 0.86
N LEU A 193 21.41 -7.84 0.71
CA LEU A 193 22.85 -7.80 0.90
C LEU A 193 23.53 -6.84 -0.07
N GLU A 194 23.07 -6.79 -1.32
CA GLU A 194 23.56 -5.85 -2.31
C GLU A 194 23.19 -4.41 -1.96
N LEU A 195 21.93 -4.16 -1.58
CA LEU A 195 21.46 -2.83 -1.16
C LEU A 195 22.25 -2.27 0.02
N ILE A 196 22.55 -3.09 1.03
CA ILE A 196 23.32 -2.69 2.22
C ILE A 196 24.75 -2.26 1.84
N LYS A 197 25.34 -2.77 0.75
CA LYS A 197 26.65 -2.30 0.26
C LYS A 197 26.62 -0.85 -0.22
N HIS A 198 25.45 -0.37 -0.66
CA HIS A 198 25.30 0.91 -1.36
C HIS A 198 24.60 1.99 -0.52
N ILE A 199 23.96 1.64 0.59
CA ILE A 199 23.34 2.60 1.52
C ILE A 199 24.31 3.03 2.63
N SER A 200 24.39 4.33 2.91
CA SER A 200 25.07 4.87 4.10
C SER A 200 24.02 5.39 5.08
N ILE A 201 24.09 4.99 6.35
CA ILE A 201 23.21 5.54 7.39
C ILE A 201 24.02 6.56 8.19
N LYS A 202 23.56 7.80 8.19
CA LYS A 202 24.10 8.84 9.06
C LYS A 202 23.33 8.86 10.36
N CYS A 203 24.02 8.61 11.46
CA CYS A 203 23.50 8.80 12.80
C CYS A 203 23.95 10.16 13.32
N SER A 204 23.01 10.99 13.78
CA SER A 204 23.28 12.30 14.38
C SER A 204 22.60 12.41 15.74
N TRP A 205 23.30 12.98 16.72
CA TRP A 205 22.71 13.31 18.03
C TRP A 205 21.93 14.62 17.90
N VAL A 206 20.64 14.60 18.25
CA VAL A 206 19.79 15.79 18.21
C VAL A 206 19.55 16.30 19.61
N GLU A 207 20.15 17.44 19.92
CA GLU A 207 19.88 18.21 21.12
C GLU A 207 18.62 19.06 20.91
N PHE A 208 17.48 18.54 21.34
CA PHE A 208 16.24 19.29 21.62
C PHE A 208 15.59 20.03 20.42
N LEU A 209 14.39 19.59 20.01
CA LEU A 209 13.52 20.35 19.12
C LEU A 209 12.82 21.48 19.91
N SER A 210 13.06 22.75 19.52
CA SER A 210 12.41 23.93 20.13
C SER A 210 10.89 23.98 19.99
N ASN A 211 10.29 23.09 19.18
CA ASN A 211 8.87 23.12 18.82
C ASN A 211 8.01 22.04 19.50
N PHE A 212 8.54 21.32 20.50
CA PHE A 212 7.76 20.28 21.19
C PHE A 212 6.84 20.91 22.24
N LEU A 213 5.56 21.06 21.89
CA LEU A 213 4.47 21.47 22.78
C LEU A 213 4.13 20.36 23.79
N PHE A 214 4.98 20.17 24.81
CA PHE A 214 4.57 19.49 26.03
C PHE A 214 5.23 20.14 27.25
N PHE A 215 4.47 20.98 27.94
CA PHE A 215 4.85 21.54 29.23
C PHE A 215 3.96 20.95 30.34
N ARG A 216 4.61 20.74 31.50
CA ARG A 216 4.16 20.26 32.83
C ARG A 216 4.41 18.75 33.07
N SER A 217 5.12 18.32 34.12
CA SER A 217 5.75 19.02 35.25
C SER A 217 6.79 18.13 35.95
N PHE A 218 7.91 18.76 36.33
CA PHE A 218 8.98 18.36 37.26
C PHE A 218 9.97 17.26 36.85
N ARG A 219 11.22 17.75 36.61
CA ARG A 219 12.52 17.10 36.33
C ARG A 219 12.72 16.63 34.89
N PHE A 220 13.38 17.49 34.11
CA PHE A 220 14.08 17.08 32.90
C PHE A 220 15.53 16.77 33.28
N ASP A 221 15.90 15.48 33.34
CA ASP A 221 17.25 15.10 32.96
C ASP A 221 17.24 15.06 31.43
N THR A 222 17.99 15.95 30.82
CA THR A 222 18.10 16.10 29.37
C THR A 222 18.68 14.82 28.77
N VAL A 223 17.90 14.11 27.95
CA VAL A 223 18.42 13.06 27.09
C VAL A 223 17.97 13.38 25.68
N GLY A 224 18.90 13.81 24.82
CA GLY A 224 18.66 13.91 23.38
C GLY A 224 18.29 12.56 22.78
N TYR A 225 17.96 12.54 21.49
CA TYR A 225 17.71 11.29 20.75
C TYR A 225 18.65 11.16 19.56
N PHE A 226 18.94 9.92 19.18
CA PHE A 226 19.66 9.63 17.95
C PHE A 226 18.68 9.68 16.77
N GLN A 227 18.97 10.55 15.81
CA GLN A 227 18.29 10.61 14.52
C GLN A 227 19.13 9.83 13.51
N PHE A 228 18.48 8.89 12.81
CA PHE A 228 19.10 8.11 11.74
C PHE A 228 18.54 8.61 10.41
N GLU A 229 19.42 9.11 9.55
CA GLU A 229 19.10 9.51 8.18
C GLU A 229 19.73 8.52 7.23
N VAL A 230 18.94 8.04 6.27
CA VAL A 230 19.46 7.24 5.16
C VAL A 230 20.09 8.22 4.17
N GLU A 231 21.42 8.29 4.15
CA GLU A 231 22.17 8.97 3.10
C GLU A 231 22.33 7.99 1.92
N HIS A 232 21.64 8.28 0.83
CA HIS A 232 21.79 7.51 -0.39
C HIS A 232 23.19 7.74 -1.01
N TYR A 233 23.94 6.64 -1.15
CA TYR A 233 25.17 6.47 -1.95
C TYR A 233 26.36 7.38 -1.59
N LYS A 234 27.34 6.80 -0.91
CA LYS A 234 28.62 7.46 -0.58
C LYS A 234 29.44 7.92 -1.80
N GLN A 235 29.20 7.38 -3.00
CA GLN A 235 30.19 7.46 -4.10
C GLN A 235 29.65 7.65 -5.54
N ASP A 236 28.41 7.30 -5.90
CA ASP A 236 27.92 7.49 -7.29
C ASP A 236 26.37 7.48 -7.42
N PRO A 237 25.74 8.53 -7.98
CA PRO A 237 24.31 8.55 -8.31
C PRO A 237 23.83 7.53 -9.35
N SER A 238 24.72 6.98 -10.20
CA SER A 238 24.37 6.02 -11.26
C SER A 238 23.88 4.67 -10.73
N SER A 239 24.20 4.33 -9.48
CA SER A 239 23.77 3.09 -8.80
C SER A 239 22.26 3.04 -8.49
N LYS A 240 21.55 4.16 -8.69
CA LYS A 240 20.09 4.24 -8.60
C LYS A 240 19.40 3.40 -9.69
N ASP A 241 20.01 3.29 -10.87
CA ASP A 241 19.39 2.63 -12.03
C ASP A 241 19.48 1.09 -11.95
N SER A 242 20.29 0.55 -11.02
CA SER A 242 20.48 -0.89 -10.84
C SER A 242 19.65 -1.50 -9.70
N LEU A 243 18.92 -0.71 -8.93
CA LEU A 243 18.12 -1.18 -7.79
C LEU A 243 16.63 -1.24 -8.13
N ASN A 244 16.03 -2.40 -7.91
CA ASN A 244 14.65 -2.67 -8.31
C ASN A 244 13.65 -1.99 -7.33
N PRO A 245 12.69 -1.15 -7.78
CA PRO A 245 11.83 -0.33 -6.92
C PRO A 245 10.95 -1.09 -5.91
N LEU A 246 10.75 -2.40 -6.13
CA LEU A 246 9.94 -3.27 -5.27
C LEU A 246 10.42 -3.32 -3.82
N LEU A 247 11.72 -3.14 -3.57
CA LEU A 247 12.32 -3.21 -2.23
C LEU A 247 12.13 -1.91 -1.42
N ILE A 248 11.98 -0.76 -2.08
CA ILE A 248 12.16 0.55 -1.42
C ILE A 248 11.12 0.82 -0.33
N GLN A 249 9.90 0.32 -0.49
CA GLN A 249 8.80 0.60 0.44
C GLN A 249 8.82 -0.29 1.70
N GLN A 250 9.58 -1.37 1.71
CA GLN A 250 9.63 -2.32 2.85
C GLN A 250 10.92 -2.21 3.68
N ILE A 251 11.95 -1.51 3.18
CA ILE A 251 13.25 -1.32 3.86
C ILE A 251 13.09 -0.86 5.32
N PRO A 252 12.26 0.15 5.66
CA PRO A 252 12.21 0.62 7.05
C PRO A 252 11.68 -0.42 8.04
N ILE A 253 10.76 -1.30 7.59
CA ILE A 253 10.16 -2.34 8.43
C ILE A 253 11.13 -3.51 8.57
N LEU A 254 11.76 -3.93 7.47
CA LEU A 254 12.74 -5.03 7.46
C LEU A 254 13.99 -4.69 8.28
N VAL A 255 14.50 -3.46 8.16
CA VAL A 255 15.63 -2.98 8.99
C VAL A 255 15.26 -2.96 10.47
N LEU A 256 14.05 -2.53 10.81
CA LEU A 256 13.58 -2.51 12.20
C LEU A 256 13.49 -3.92 12.80
N ASP A 257 12.99 -4.89 12.05
CA ASP A 257 12.83 -6.25 12.55
C ASP A 257 14.16 -6.98 12.69
N ILE A 258 15.10 -6.79 11.76
CA ILE A 258 16.49 -7.29 11.89
C ILE A 258 17.18 -6.68 13.11
N LEU A 259 17.02 -5.38 13.36
CA LEU A 259 17.63 -4.72 14.53
C LEU A 259 17.04 -5.20 15.86
N LYS A 260 15.75 -5.59 15.90
CA LYS A 260 15.13 -6.18 17.10
C LYS A 260 15.67 -7.58 17.41
N GLU A 261 16.01 -8.34 16.37
CA GLU A 261 16.59 -9.68 16.52
C GLU A 261 18.09 -9.64 16.84
N TYR A 262 18.76 -8.52 16.52
CA TYR A 262 20.19 -8.32 16.77
C TYR A 262 20.48 -8.01 18.25
N ASN A 263 20.68 -9.07 19.05
CA ASN A 263 21.18 -8.97 20.42
C ASN A 263 22.67 -8.58 20.43
N TYR A 264 22.95 -7.28 20.31
CA TYR A 264 24.32 -6.76 20.45
C TYR A 264 24.82 -6.99 21.88
N LYS A 265 25.75 -7.95 22.04
CA LYS A 265 26.59 -8.04 23.24
C LYS A 265 27.87 -7.24 22.95
N PRO A 266 28.10 -6.10 23.63
CA PRO A 266 29.38 -5.41 23.50
C PRO A 266 30.50 -6.36 23.95
N CYS A 267 31.57 -6.45 23.16
CA CYS A 267 32.81 -7.09 23.59
C CYS A 267 33.30 -6.43 24.88
N LYS A 268 33.68 -7.25 25.86
CA LYS A 268 34.38 -6.82 27.07
C LYS A 268 35.78 -6.33 26.75
#